data_AF-A0A955RN08-F1
#
_entry.id   AF-A0A955RN08-F1
#
_cell.length_a   1.000
_cell.length_b   1.000
_cell.length_c   1.000
_cell.angle_alpha   90.00
_cell.angle_beta   90.00
_cell.angle_gamma   90.00
#
_symmetry.space_group_name_H-M   'P 1'
#
loop_
_entity.id
_entity.type
_entity.pdbx_description
1 polymer ?
#
loop_
_entity_poly.entity_id
_entity_poly.type
_entity_poly.pdbx_seq_one_letter_code
_entity_poly.pdbx_strand_id
1 'polypeptide(L)'
;DLDLVDATKKEFNLKKTYYSRNFKNIHLVALDSNLLNDDANKAEMLNWLRTDLSKLKKSQVSVVYFFHSPVTSASLHKPSETSLREITPILDEYLVDFVITAENHNYQRSCPLNLTGISEVCTSPGSLYIVSGGGGAPLQGFTGTREEIIRQRVKAYHFVLIEVDGQNIHLRAIDTEGKTIDDIELKKKI
;
A
#
# COMPACT_ATOMS: atom_id res chain seq x y z
N ASP A 1 1.10 -22.15 -2.83
CA ASP A 1 1.84 -23.18 -3.59
C ASP A 1 3.29 -22.71 -3.72
N LEU A 2 4.24 -23.47 -3.17
CA LEU A 2 5.65 -23.05 -3.10
C LEU A 2 6.29 -23.01 -4.49
N ASP A 3 5.82 -23.86 -5.41
CA ASP A 3 6.37 -23.96 -6.77
C ASP A 3 6.12 -22.67 -7.58
N LEU A 4 4.95 -22.05 -7.40
CA LEU A 4 4.62 -20.75 -7.99
C LEU A 4 5.49 -19.62 -7.44
N VAL A 5 5.79 -19.63 -6.14
CA VAL A 5 6.64 -18.62 -5.49
C VAL A 5 8.07 -18.71 -6.00
N ASP A 6 8.62 -19.92 -6.11
CA ASP A 6 9.98 -20.13 -6.62
C ASP A 6 10.09 -19.84 -8.12
N ALA A 7 9.09 -20.21 -8.92
CA ALA A 7 9.01 -19.84 -10.32
C ALA A 7 9.00 -18.32 -10.52
N THR A 8 8.15 -17.61 -9.76
CA THR A 8 8.06 -16.13 -9.79
C THR A 8 9.38 -15.49 -9.39
N LYS A 9 10.00 -15.96 -8.29
CA LYS A 9 11.32 -15.48 -7.87
C LYS A 9 12.36 -15.64 -8.97
N LYS A 10 12.37 -16.79 -9.64
CA LYS A 10 13.31 -17.06 -10.74
C LYS A 10 13.06 -16.14 -11.94
N GLU A 11 11.81 -15.97 -12.34
CA GLU A 11 11.41 -15.11 -13.47
C GLU A 11 11.84 -13.65 -13.26
N PHE A 12 11.62 -13.11 -12.05
CA PHE A 12 11.96 -11.73 -11.71
C PHE A 12 13.38 -11.56 -11.11
N ASN A 13 14.19 -12.62 -11.10
CA ASN A 13 15.53 -12.65 -10.51
C ASN A 13 15.56 -12.12 -9.06
N LEU A 14 14.61 -12.59 -8.24
CA LEU A 14 14.44 -12.24 -6.85
C LEU A 14 15.02 -13.34 -5.95
N LYS A 15 15.74 -12.92 -4.90
CA LYS A 15 16.26 -13.84 -3.86
C LYS A 15 15.28 -14.06 -2.72
N LYS A 16 14.40 -13.08 -2.48
CA LYS A 16 13.39 -13.05 -1.42
C LYS A 16 12.04 -12.67 -2.04
N THR A 17 10.96 -12.91 -1.31
CA THR A 17 9.58 -12.56 -1.72
C THR A 17 9.24 -11.10 -1.48
N TYR A 18 10.08 -10.38 -0.75
CA TYR A 18 10.07 -8.92 -0.60
C TYR A 18 11.28 -8.30 -1.31
N TYR A 19 11.12 -7.10 -1.86
CA TYR A 19 12.17 -6.42 -2.62
C TYR A 19 11.85 -4.94 -2.81
N SER A 20 12.85 -4.17 -3.26
CA SER A 20 12.66 -2.80 -3.72
C SER A 20 13.30 -2.56 -5.08
N ARG A 21 12.79 -1.57 -5.80
CA ARG A 21 13.28 -1.11 -7.10
C ARG A 21 13.10 0.39 -7.23
N ASN A 22 14.09 1.04 -7.83
CA ASN A 22 13.95 2.42 -8.28
C ASN A 22 13.58 2.43 -9.76
N PHE A 23 12.51 3.14 -10.10
CA PHE A 23 12.09 3.40 -11.47
C PHE A 23 12.02 4.92 -11.66
N LYS A 24 13.04 5.50 -12.29
CA LYS A 24 13.21 6.96 -12.38
C LYS A 24 13.13 7.61 -10.98
N ASN A 25 12.11 8.45 -10.74
CA ASN A 25 11.85 9.15 -9.48
C ASN A 25 10.90 8.38 -8.53
N ILE A 26 10.55 7.13 -8.85
CA ILE A 26 9.71 6.29 -7.99
C ILE A 26 10.59 5.27 -7.27
N HIS A 27 10.41 5.15 -5.96
CA HIS A 27 10.95 4.06 -5.15
C HIS A 27 9.81 3.11 -4.79
N LEU A 28 9.84 1.92 -5.39
CA LEU A 28 8.82 0.89 -5.22
C LEU A 28 9.32 -0.18 -4.25
N VAL A 29 8.50 -0.54 -3.28
CA VAL A 29 8.79 -1.55 -2.24
C VAL A 29 7.66 -2.56 -2.17
N ALA A 30 8.01 -3.84 -2.32
CA ALA A 30 7.11 -4.97 -2.18
C ALA A 30 7.40 -5.69 -0.86
N LEU A 31 6.39 -5.84 -0.01
CA LEU A 31 6.49 -6.65 1.22
C LEU A 31 5.75 -7.97 1.06
N ASP A 32 6.23 -9.00 1.76
CA ASP A 32 5.54 -10.28 1.85
C ASP A 32 4.73 -10.34 3.15
N SER A 33 3.41 -10.12 3.02
CA SER A 33 2.50 -10.17 4.16
C SER A 33 2.36 -11.57 4.78
N ASN A 34 2.75 -12.65 4.07
CA ASN A 34 2.68 -14.01 4.62
C ASN A 34 3.75 -14.25 5.69
N LEU A 35 4.84 -13.48 5.67
CA LEU A 35 5.89 -13.57 6.68
C LEU A 35 5.46 -12.96 8.02
N LEU A 36 4.34 -12.24 8.10
CA LEU A 36 3.92 -11.55 9.33
C LEU A 36 3.56 -12.50 10.49
N ASN A 37 3.36 -13.79 10.21
CA ASN A 37 3.12 -14.83 11.22
C ASN A 37 4.38 -15.65 11.54
N ASP A 38 5.53 -15.34 10.93
CA ASP A 38 6.82 -15.99 11.18
C ASP A 38 7.78 -14.96 11.78
N ASP A 39 8.00 -15.01 13.09
CA ASP A 39 8.72 -13.95 13.80
C ASP A 39 10.15 -13.72 13.29
N ALA A 40 10.87 -14.78 12.91
CA ALA A 40 12.25 -14.65 12.44
C ALA A 40 12.31 -14.00 11.05
N ASN A 41 11.49 -14.50 10.11
CA ASN A 41 11.45 -13.97 8.75
C ASN A 41 10.79 -12.58 8.69
N LYS A 42 9.80 -12.31 9.54
CA LYS A 42 9.22 -10.98 9.77
C LYS A 42 10.29 -10.00 10.23
N ALA A 43 11.04 -10.33 11.28
CA ALA A 43 12.08 -9.45 11.82
C ALA A 43 13.16 -9.14 10.76
N GLU A 44 13.59 -10.14 9.97
CA GLU A 44 14.51 -9.94 8.85
C GLU A 44 13.94 -8.95 7.82
N MET A 45 12.68 -9.15 7.40
CA MET A 45 12.01 -8.27 6.44
C MET A 45 11.85 -6.83 6.97
N LEU A 46 11.46 -6.65 8.23
CA LEU A 46 11.27 -5.31 8.82
C LEU A 46 12.60 -4.57 8.99
N ASN A 47 13.68 -5.27 9.34
CA ASN A 47 15.02 -4.68 9.40
C ASN A 47 15.54 -4.30 8.01
N TRP A 48 15.28 -5.16 7.02
CA TRP A 48 15.55 -4.85 5.62
C TRP A 48 14.77 -3.62 5.16
N LEU A 49 13.48 -3.52 5.49
CA LEU A 49 12.61 -2.41 5.12
C LEU A 49 13.13 -1.07 5.66
N ARG A 50 13.49 -1.01 6.96
CA ARG A 50 14.11 0.19 7.54
C ARG A 50 15.38 0.59 6.80
N THR A 51 16.24 -0.38 6.52
CA THR A 51 17.50 -0.15 5.80
C THR A 51 17.27 0.34 4.37
N ASP A 52 16.25 -0.19 3.70
CA ASP A 52 15.88 0.22 2.35
C ASP A 52 15.32 1.65 2.32
N LEU A 53 14.33 1.94 3.18
CA LEU A 53 13.70 3.26 3.27
C LEU A 53 14.65 4.35 3.81
N SER A 54 15.67 4.00 4.60
CA SER A 54 16.72 4.95 4.99
C SER A 54 17.51 5.54 3.81
N LYS A 55 17.44 4.90 2.64
CA LYS A 55 18.09 5.35 1.40
C LYS A 55 17.15 6.18 0.52
N LEU A 56 15.88 6.34 0.93
CA LEU A 56 14.89 7.10 0.20
C LEU A 56 15.32 8.56 0.09
N LYS A 57 15.35 9.08 -1.13
CA LYS A 57 15.61 10.51 -1.36
C LYS A 57 14.30 11.28 -1.25
N LYS A 58 14.34 12.47 -0.65
CA LYS A 58 13.16 13.32 -0.46
C LYS A 58 12.43 13.67 -1.77
N SER A 59 13.15 13.70 -2.90
CA SER A 59 12.58 13.94 -4.23
C SER A 59 11.90 12.71 -4.85
N GLN A 60 12.04 11.52 -4.26
CA GLN A 60 11.42 10.31 -4.78
C GLN A 60 9.99 10.14 -4.24
N VAL A 61 9.11 9.66 -5.11
CA VAL A 61 7.79 9.16 -4.71
C VAL A 61 7.95 7.72 -4.27
N SER A 62 7.52 7.41 -3.06
CA SER A 62 7.63 6.08 -2.44
C SER A 62 6.28 5.36 -2.46
N VAL A 63 6.28 4.14 -2.98
CA VAL A 63 5.10 3.28 -3.03
C VAL A 63 5.45 1.95 -2.37
N VAL A 64 4.78 1.64 -1.27
CA VAL A 64 4.92 0.37 -0.55
C VAL A 64 3.65 -0.45 -0.79
N TYR A 65 3.77 -1.73 -1.14
CA TYR A 65 2.59 -2.58 -1.37
C TYR A 65 2.68 -3.99 -0.80
N PHE A 66 1.53 -4.53 -0.35
CA PHE A 66 1.37 -5.88 0.19
C PHE A 66 -0.11 -6.31 0.30
N PHE A 67 -0.43 -7.56 -0.04
CA PHE A 67 -1.80 -7.91 -0.45
C PHE A 67 -2.72 -8.46 0.66
N HIS A 68 -2.25 -9.20 1.68
CA HIS A 68 -3.14 -9.94 2.61
C HIS A 68 -3.19 -9.37 4.03
N SER A 69 -2.90 -8.08 4.21
CA SER A 69 -2.89 -7.45 5.54
C SER A 69 -3.26 -5.97 5.43
N PRO A 70 -4.54 -5.64 5.19
CA PRO A 70 -4.95 -4.26 5.02
C PRO A 70 -4.59 -3.46 6.28
N VAL A 71 -4.11 -2.22 6.09
CA VAL A 71 -3.81 -1.29 7.20
C VAL A 71 -5.01 -0.42 7.53
N THR A 72 -5.76 -0.03 6.51
CA THR A 72 -7.03 0.66 6.64
C THR A 72 -8.10 -0.17 5.93
N SER A 73 -9.32 -0.19 6.47
CA SER A 73 -10.43 -0.92 5.87
C SER A 73 -11.77 -0.51 6.50
N ALA A 74 -12.76 -0.24 5.66
CA ALA A 74 -14.18 -0.11 5.98
C ALA A 74 -14.99 -1.36 5.55
N SER A 75 -14.31 -2.50 5.40
CA SER A 75 -14.85 -3.76 4.85
C SER A 75 -14.82 -4.92 5.87
N LEU A 76 -15.15 -6.13 5.42
CA LEU A 76 -15.19 -7.33 6.25
C LEU A 76 -13.85 -7.62 6.94
N HIS A 77 -12.75 -7.60 6.18
CA HIS A 77 -11.42 -7.79 6.75
C HIS A 77 -10.97 -6.49 7.37
N LYS A 78 -10.83 -6.52 8.71
CA LYS A 78 -10.36 -5.41 9.53
C LYS A 78 -8.87 -5.16 9.32
N PRO A 79 -8.36 -3.98 9.72
CA PRO A 79 -6.93 -3.73 9.78
C PRO A 79 -6.15 -4.84 10.49
N SER A 80 -5.00 -5.21 9.94
CA SER A 80 -4.06 -6.14 10.55
C SER A 80 -3.35 -5.47 11.73
N GLU A 81 -3.54 -6.00 12.94
CA GLU A 81 -2.84 -5.53 14.15
C GLU A 81 -1.31 -5.55 13.97
N THR A 82 -0.77 -6.62 13.39
CA THR A 82 0.67 -6.73 13.11
C THR A 82 1.12 -5.64 12.15
N SER A 83 0.35 -5.35 11.10
CA SER A 83 0.71 -4.28 10.16
C SER A 83 0.67 -2.92 10.84
N LEU A 84 -0.36 -2.63 11.64
CA LEU A 84 -0.49 -1.38 12.41
C LEU A 84 0.59 -1.20 13.48
N ARG A 85 1.10 -2.28 14.07
CA ARG A 85 2.08 -2.21 15.17
C ARG A 85 3.52 -2.29 14.71
N GLU A 86 3.79 -3.00 13.62
CA GLU A 86 5.15 -3.33 13.21
C GLU A 86 5.56 -2.76 11.86
N ILE A 87 4.62 -2.58 10.92
CA ILE A 87 4.92 -2.02 9.59
C ILE A 87 4.69 -0.50 9.58
N THR A 88 3.50 -0.02 9.96
CA THR A 88 3.14 1.39 9.83
C THR A 88 4.09 2.34 10.56
N PRO A 89 4.65 2.04 11.76
CA PRO A 89 5.61 2.93 12.38
C PRO A 89 6.86 3.14 11.52
N ILE A 90 7.30 2.12 10.78
CA ILE A 90 8.42 2.23 9.84
C ILE A 90 8.02 3.12 8.66
N LEU A 91 6.82 2.91 8.11
CA LEU A 91 6.35 3.71 6.96
C LEU A 91 6.18 5.20 7.34
N ASP A 92 5.69 5.46 8.54
CA ASP A 92 5.53 6.81 9.09
C ASP A 92 6.88 7.46 9.41
N GLU A 93 7.86 6.72 9.94
CA GLU A 93 9.22 7.19 10.20
C GLU A 93 9.87 7.77 8.93
N TYR A 94 9.65 7.11 7.79
CA TYR A 94 10.20 7.53 6.49
C TYR A 94 9.22 8.34 5.61
N LEU A 95 8.03 8.67 6.12
CA LEU A 95 6.98 9.42 5.43
C LEU A 95 6.70 8.88 4.01
N VAL A 96 6.36 7.59 3.94
CA VAL A 96 5.98 6.94 2.67
C VAL A 96 4.78 7.65 2.03
N ASP A 97 4.79 7.83 0.71
CA ASP A 97 3.71 8.57 0.03
C ASP A 97 2.46 7.72 -0.15
N PHE A 98 2.62 6.49 -0.63
CA PHE A 98 1.53 5.56 -0.91
C PHE A 98 1.76 4.20 -0.28
N VAL A 99 0.72 3.70 0.41
CA VAL A 99 0.66 2.34 0.92
C VAL A 99 -0.51 1.62 0.27
N ILE A 100 -0.22 0.64 -0.58
CA ILE A 100 -1.22 -0.09 -1.35
C ILE A 100 -1.39 -1.49 -0.76
N THR A 101 -2.62 -1.81 -0.37
CA THR A 101 -2.98 -3.14 0.12
C THR A 101 -4.12 -3.75 -0.69
N ALA A 102 -4.42 -5.03 -0.46
CA ALA A 102 -5.59 -5.68 -1.04
C ALA A 102 -6.40 -6.40 0.04
N GLU A 103 -6.61 -7.71 -0.08
CA GLU A 103 -7.46 -8.57 0.76
C GLU A 103 -8.95 -8.29 0.60
N ASN A 104 -9.36 -7.05 0.83
CA ASN A 104 -10.74 -6.66 0.60
C ASN A 104 -10.96 -6.43 -0.89
N HIS A 105 -11.88 -7.21 -1.49
CA HIS A 105 -12.14 -7.17 -2.94
C HIS A 105 -13.00 -5.96 -3.34
N ASN A 106 -12.48 -4.76 -3.11
CA ASN A 106 -13.07 -3.48 -3.47
C ASN A 106 -11.96 -2.41 -3.55
N TYR A 107 -12.35 -1.20 -3.93
CA TYR A 107 -11.49 -0.01 -3.90
C TYR A 107 -11.77 0.80 -2.64
N GLN A 108 -10.72 1.28 -1.96
CA GLN A 108 -10.82 2.29 -0.91
C GLN A 108 -9.59 3.20 -0.94
N ARG A 109 -9.77 4.49 -0.64
CA ARG A 109 -8.68 5.44 -0.42
C ARG A 109 -8.92 6.24 0.85
N SER A 110 -7.89 6.34 1.68
CA SER A 110 -7.91 7.19 2.88
C SER A 110 -7.57 8.65 2.57
N CYS A 111 -7.78 9.54 3.54
CA CYS A 111 -6.99 10.76 3.64
C CYS A 111 -5.54 10.45 4.02
N PRO A 112 -4.61 11.41 3.99
CA PRO A 112 -3.26 11.15 4.49
C PRO A 112 -3.29 10.85 5.99
N LEU A 113 -2.60 9.80 6.41
CA LEU A 113 -2.58 9.30 7.79
C LEU A 113 -1.13 9.15 8.29
N ASN A 114 -0.95 9.39 9.58
CA ASN A 114 0.21 8.96 10.33
C ASN A 114 -0.37 8.11 11.46
N LEU A 115 -0.10 6.82 11.41
CA LEU A 115 -0.69 5.82 12.29
C LEU A 115 0.25 5.47 13.46
N THR A 116 1.32 6.25 13.66
CA THR A 116 2.16 6.15 14.84
C THR A 116 1.32 6.45 16.08
N GLY A 117 1.29 5.52 17.03
CA GLY A 117 0.39 5.61 18.17
C GLY A 117 -1.09 5.36 17.85
N ILE A 118 -1.41 4.89 16.62
CA ILE A 118 -2.73 4.46 16.16
C ILE A 118 -3.76 5.62 16.19
N SER A 119 -3.35 6.80 15.71
CA SER A 119 -4.27 7.92 15.51
C SER A 119 -4.98 7.80 14.16
N GLU A 120 -6.29 7.58 14.18
CA GLU A 120 -7.12 7.48 12.97
C GLU A 120 -7.76 8.83 12.62
N VAL A 121 -6.93 9.86 12.49
CA VAL A 121 -7.34 11.20 12.09
C VAL A 121 -6.49 11.65 10.91
N CYS A 122 -7.11 12.29 9.93
CA CYS A 122 -6.39 12.87 8.80
C CYS A 122 -5.32 13.83 9.30
N THR A 123 -4.12 13.70 8.76
CA THR A 123 -2.97 14.51 9.14
C THR A 123 -2.22 15.01 7.91
N SER A 124 -1.31 15.94 8.13
CA SER A 124 -0.36 16.40 7.12
C SER A 124 0.91 16.85 7.83
N PRO A 125 2.06 16.17 7.63
CA PRO A 125 2.30 15.10 6.66
C PRO A 125 1.71 13.75 7.07
N GLY A 126 1.48 12.88 6.08
CA GLY A 126 0.99 11.52 6.26
C GLY A 126 0.96 10.73 4.95
N SER A 127 0.85 9.41 5.06
CA SER A 127 0.80 8.45 3.96
C SER A 127 -0.63 8.29 3.44
N LEU A 128 -0.82 8.14 2.13
CA LEU A 128 -2.11 7.72 1.57
C LEU A 128 -2.21 6.20 1.55
N TYR A 129 -3.25 5.67 2.20
CA TYR A 129 -3.55 4.24 2.18
C TYR A 129 -4.61 3.93 1.15
N ILE A 130 -4.34 2.92 0.33
CA ILE A 130 -5.18 2.49 -0.78
C ILE A 130 -5.45 1.00 -0.61
N VAL A 131 -6.72 0.60 -0.64
CA VAL A 131 -7.12 -0.79 -0.81
C VAL A 131 -7.49 -0.96 -2.28
N SER A 132 -6.76 -1.82 -3.00
CA SER A 132 -6.94 -2.09 -4.42
C SER A 132 -7.11 -3.60 -4.67
N GLY A 133 -8.12 -4.21 -4.05
CA GLY A 133 -8.36 -5.66 -4.14
C GLY A 133 -9.34 -6.10 -5.22
N GLY A 134 -9.78 -5.20 -6.10
CA GLY A 134 -10.76 -5.47 -7.17
C GLY A 134 -10.16 -6.12 -8.42
N GLY A 135 -9.11 -6.93 -8.31
CA GLY A 135 -8.37 -7.44 -9.46
C GLY A 135 -9.02 -8.60 -10.22
N GLY A 136 -10.07 -9.24 -9.67
CA GLY A 136 -10.79 -10.31 -10.37
C GLY A 136 -11.55 -11.30 -9.48
N ALA A 137 -11.19 -11.43 -8.21
CA ALA A 137 -11.95 -12.24 -7.25
C ALA A 137 -13.35 -11.63 -6.95
N PRO A 138 -14.35 -12.41 -6.50
CA PRO A 138 -15.69 -11.89 -6.24
C PRO A 138 -15.70 -10.68 -5.31
N LEU A 139 -16.34 -9.59 -5.75
CA LEU A 139 -16.31 -8.31 -5.05
C LEU A 139 -17.00 -8.36 -3.68
N GLN A 140 -16.38 -7.72 -2.69
CA GLN A 140 -16.86 -7.64 -1.32
C GLN A 140 -17.49 -6.27 -1.03
N GLY A 141 -18.58 -6.27 -0.26
CA GLY A 141 -19.22 -5.04 0.22
C GLY A 141 -18.50 -4.42 1.43
N PHE A 142 -19.03 -3.29 1.89
CA PHE A 142 -18.54 -2.55 3.05
C PHE A 142 -19.36 -2.89 4.30
N THR A 143 -18.74 -2.87 5.48
CA THR A 143 -19.38 -3.15 6.77
C THR A 143 -19.62 -1.88 7.61
N GLY A 144 -19.02 -0.77 7.23
CA GLY A 144 -19.17 0.55 7.85
C GLY A 144 -18.63 1.63 6.92
N THR A 145 -18.69 2.91 7.29
CA THR A 145 -18.25 4.03 6.44
C THR A 145 -16.79 4.45 6.71
N ARG A 146 -16.41 4.55 7.99
CA ARG A 146 -15.11 5.08 8.46
C ARG A 146 -14.78 6.46 7.91
N GLU A 147 -15.77 7.37 7.96
CA GLU A 147 -15.72 8.70 7.35
C GLU A 147 -14.62 9.59 7.94
N GLU A 148 -14.14 9.28 9.15
CA GLU A 148 -13.00 9.92 9.78
C GLU A 148 -11.73 9.84 8.91
N ILE A 149 -11.50 8.71 8.24
CA ILE A 149 -10.29 8.46 7.45
C ILE A 149 -10.52 8.08 5.99
N ILE A 150 -11.65 7.49 5.62
CA ILE A 150 -11.92 7.04 4.24
C ILE A 150 -12.49 8.21 3.43
N ARG A 151 -11.93 8.45 2.25
CA ARG A 151 -12.31 9.55 1.35
C ARG A 151 -12.99 9.06 0.08
N GLN A 152 -12.66 7.85 -0.38
CA GLN A 152 -13.37 7.20 -1.47
C GLN A 152 -13.46 5.70 -1.21
N ARG A 153 -14.57 5.09 -1.65
CA ARG A 153 -14.75 3.64 -1.64
C ARG A 153 -15.73 3.20 -2.71
N VAL A 154 -15.37 2.16 -3.47
CA VAL A 154 -16.18 1.67 -4.58
C VAL A 154 -16.10 0.14 -4.64
N LYS A 155 -17.25 -0.54 -4.71
CA LYS A 155 -17.30 -1.98 -4.99
C LYS A 155 -17.25 -2.18 -6.51
N ALA A 156 -16.05 -2.28 -7.06
CA ALA A 156 -15.83 -2.46 -8.51
C ALA A 156 -14.58 -3.29 -8.78
N TYR A 157 -14.57 -3.97 -9.93
CA TYR A 157 -13.34 -4.45 -10.53
C TYR A 157 -12.56 -3.26 -11.08
N HIS A 158 -11.28 -3.16 -10.77
CA HIS A 158 -10.48 -1.97 -11.10
C HIS A 158 -8.98 -2.23 -11.05
N PHE A 159 -8.22 -1.26 -11.54
CA PHE A 159 -6.81 -1.09 -11.26
C PHE A 159 -6.52 0.36 -10.83
N VAL A 160 -5.37 0.59 -10.21
CA VAL A 160 -4.89 1.92 -9.83
C VAL A 160 -3.72 2.31 -10.73
N LEU A 161 -3.81 3.49 -11.32
CA LEU A 161 -2.77 4.12 -12.11
C LEU A 161 -2.19 5.30 -11.32
N ILE A 162 -0.88 5.27 -11.09
CA ILE A 162 -0.12 6.37 -10.46
C ILE A 162 0.87 6.91 -11.48
N GLU A 163 0.66 8.13 -11.91
CA GLU A 163 1.54 8.85 -12.82
C GLU A 163 2.32 9.89 -12.05
N VAL A 164 3.64 9.94 -12.25
CA VAL A 164 4.53 10.88 -11.55
C VAL A 164 5.31 11.70 -12.56
N ASP A 165 5.12 13.01 -12.50
CA ASP A 165 5.86 14.00 -13.28
C ASP A 165 6.51 15.05 -12.36
N GLY A 166 7.81 14.87 -12.11
CA GLY A 166 8.55 15.67 -11.14
C GLY A 166 7.94 15.54 -9.74
N GLN A 167 7.33 16.63 -9.27
CA GLN A 167 6.59 16.67 -8.00
C GLN A 167 5.10 16.40 -8.15
N ASN A 168 4.53 16.48 -9.35
CA ASN A 168 3.12 16.27 -9.57
C ASN A 168 2.84 14.77 -9.62
N ILE A 169 1.79 14.35 -8.93
CA ILE A 169 1.34 12.97 -8.90
C ILE A 169 -0.13 12.96 -9.26
N HIS A 170 -0.51 12.15 -10.24
CA HIS A 170 -1.90 11.91 -10.61
C HIS A 170 -2.23 10.46 -10.29
N LEU A 171 -3.20 10.26 -9.40
CA LEU A 171 -3.70 8.95 -9.04
C LEU A 171 -5.11 8.77 -9.56
N ARG A 172 -5.32 7.70 -10.32
CA ARG A 172 -6.64 7.29 -10.81
C ARG A 172 -6.93 5.85 -10.44
N ALA A 173 -8.16 5.58 -10.04
CA ALA A 173 -8.70 4.23 -10.03
C ALA A 173 -9.66 4.10 -11.21
N ILE A 174 -9.47 3.08 -12.03
CA ILE A 174 -10.19 2.91 -13.31
C ILE A 174 -10.83 1.52 -13.31
N ASP A 175 -12.13 1.46 -13.59
CA ASP A 175 -12.86 0.20 -13.65
C ASP A 175 -12.66 -0.54 -15.00
N THR A 176 -13.25 -1.72 -15.13
CA THR A 176 -13.13 -2.57 -16.32
C THR A 176 -13.79 -2.00 -17.57
N GLU A 177 -14.65 -0.98 -17.44
CA GLU A 177 -15.26 -0.27 -18.56
C GLU A 177 -14.44 0.97 -18.98
N GLY A 178 -13.32 1.23 -18.29
CA GLY A 178 -12.48 2.40 -18.51
C GLY A 178 -12.99 3.66 -17.81
N LYS A 179 -14.01 3.55 -16.95
CA LYS A 179 -14.54 4.69 -16.20
C LYS A 179 -13.67 4.94 -14.97
N THR A 180 -13.30 6.20 -14.77
CA THR A 180 -12.60 6.65 -13.57
C THR A 180 -13.56 6.62 -12.37
N ILE A 181 -13.20 5.86 -11.34
CA ILE A 181 -13.96 5.72 -10.09
C ILE A 181 -13.34 6.54 -8.93
N ASP A 182 -12.09 6.96 -9.08
CA ASP A 182 -11.44 7.94 -8.21
C ASP A 182 -10.35 8.67 -8.99
N ASP A 183 -10.17 9.96 -8.69
CA ASP A 183 -9.28 10.86 -9.41
C ASP A 183 -8.76 11.93 -8.45
N ILE A 184 -7.45 11.91 -8.16
CA ILE A 184 -6.82 12.93 -7.33
C ILE A 184 -5.46 13.36 -7.88
N GLU A 185 -5.19 14.65 -7.75
CA GLU A 185 -3.88 15.25 -7.98
C GLU A 185 -3.22 15.59 -6.65
N LEU A 186 -1.91 15.32 -6.56
CA LEU A 186 -1.10 15.54 -5.37
C LEU A 186 0.23 16.18 -5.78
N LYS A 187 0.88 16.80 -4.80
CA LYS A 187 2.26 17.26 -4.94
C LYS A 187 3.16 16.59 -3.91
N LYS A 188 4.23 15.95 -4.38
CA LYS A 188 5.33 15.46 -3.53
C LYS A 188 5.89 16.63 -2.74
N LYS A 189 5.92 16.50 -1.42
CA LYS A 189 6.53 17.50 -0.54
C LYS A 189 8.03 17.24 -0.46
N ILE A 190 8.82 18.17 -1.00
CA ILE A 190 10.30 18.17 -0.96
C ILE A 190 10.82 18.90 0.28
#